data_AF-A0A971MM06-F1
#
_entry.id   AF-A0A971MM06-F1
#
_cell.length_a   1.000
_cell.length_b   1.000
_cell.length_c   1.000
_cell.angle_alpha   90.00
_cell.angle_beta   90.00
_cell.angle_gamma   90.00
#
_symmetry.space_group_name_H-M   'P 1'
#
loop_
_entity.id
_entity.type
_entity.pdbx_description
1 polymer ?
#
loop_
_entity_poly.entity_id
_entity_poly.type
_entity_poly.pdbx_seq_one_letter_code
_entity_poly.pdbx_strand_id
1 'polypeptide(L)'
;MRDINLLHPRLQVLCRQLVELARRNNITIVITQTLRTREEQDALYAQGRTAAGKIVTNVRYPYSMHCWGLAFDFAVVIGGKVNWDRLDLYDRVGQLGKSLGLRWGGDFTTLKDRPHFELPGYDINRLIAEYKTPERFIATFKEGGAVFYDLVNHWAERDVKWLAERGIVQPAERFRPNDPLTRAEAAALIARSIEYIMGMIKAT
;
A
#
# COMPACT_ATOMS: atom_id res chain seq x y z
N MET A 1 18.20 -0.14 -1.97
CA MET A 1 16.83 0.40 -1.84
C MET A 1 15.97 -0.71 -1.28
N ARG A 2 15.05 -0.43 -0.35
CA ARG A 2 14.15 -1.45 0.19
C ARG A 2 13.14 -1.88 -0.88
N ASP A 3 12.79 -3.15 -0.91
CA ASP A 3 11.94 -3.72 -1.96
C ASP A 3 10.46 -3.37 -1.72
N ILE A 4 9.86 -2.66 -2.67
CA ILE A 4 8.45 -2.28 -2.67
C ILE A 4 7.56 -3.49 -2.93
N ASN A 5 8.06 -4.53 -3.62
CA ASN A 5 7.27 -5.70 -3.99
C ASN A 5 6.90 -6.57 -2.77
N LEU A 6 7.51 -6.33 -1.61
CA LEU A 6 7.18 -6.97 -0.34
C LEU A 6 5.98 -6.33 0.38
N LEU A 7 5.47 -5.20 -0.11
CA LEU A 7 4.30 -4.55 0.46
C LEU A 7 3.00 -5.18 -0.06
N HIS A 8 1.91 -4.95 0.65
CA HIS A 8 0.57 -5.29 0.17
C HIS A 8 0.35 -4.73 -1.25
N PRO A 9 -0.24 -5.46 -2.22
CA PRO A 9 -0.32 -5.04 -3.63
C PRO A 9 -0.86 -3.60 -3.83
N ARG A 10 -1.94 -3.24 -3.11
CA ARG A 10 -2.47 -1.86 -3.10
C ARG A 10 -1.46 -0.83 -2.59
N LEU A 11 -0.61 -1.17 -1.63
CA LEU A 11 0.40 -0.25 -1.13
C LEU A 11 1.57 -0.10 -2.10
N GLN A 12 1.97 -1.17 -2.80
CA GLN A 12 2.99 -1.07 -3.86
C GLN A 12 2.57 -0.04 -4.92
N VAL A 13 1.31 -0.15 -5.32
CA VAL A 13 0.59 0.71 -6.24
C VAL A 13 0.66 2.18 -5.77
N LEU A 14 0.15 2.47 -4.58
CA LEU A 14 0.11 3.82 -4.02
C LEU A 14 1.51 4.41 -3.77
N CYS A 15 2.47 3.57 -3.38
CA CYS A 15 3.86 3.96 -3.19
C CYS A 15 4.49 4.48 -4.49
N ARG A 16 4.31 3.76 -5.61
CA ARG A 16 4.82 4.20 -6.93
C ARG A 16 4.13 5.48 -7.39
N GLN A 17 2.83 5.61 -7.16
CA GLN A 17 2.09 6.84 -7.47
C GLN A 17 2.58 8.03 -6.65
N LEU A 18 2.86 7.84 -5.36
CA LEU A 18 3.37 8.91 -4.51
C LEU A 18 4.73 9.42 -5.02
N VAL A 19 5.64 8.52 -5.41
CA VAL A 19 6.94 8.90 -5.98
C VAL A 19 6.76 9.76 -7.23
N GLU A 20 5.89 9.35 -8.15
CA GLU A 20 5.62 10.09 -9.39
C GLU A 20 4.89 11.41 -9.11
N LEU A 21 3.92 11.42 -8.18
CA LEU A 21 3.17 12.61 -7.80
C LEU A 21 4.07 13.65 -7.11
N ALA A 22 4.96 13.20 -6.22
CA ALA A 22 5.97 14.05 -5.61
C ALA A 22 6.89 14.66 -6.66
N ARG A 23 7.37 13.85 -7.63
CA ARG A 23 8.21 14.30 -8.73
C ARG A 23 7.51 15.37 -9.59
N ARG A 24 6.24 15.18 -9.94
CA ARG A 24 5.42 16.18 -10.66
C ARG A 24 5.23 17.47 -9.88
N ASN A 25 5.33 17.42 -8.55
CA ASN A 25 5.28 18.58 -7.66
C ASN A 25 6.68 19.14 -7.31
N ASN A 26 7.70 18.79 -8.10
CA ASN A 26 9.10 19.21 -7.95
C ASN A 26 9.74 18.78 -6.61
N ILE A 27 9.35 17.62 -6.08
CA ILE A 27 9.93 17.03 -4.88
C ILE A 27 10.45 15.63 -5.23
N THR A 28 11.76 15.42 -5.12
CA THR A 28 12.34 14.08 -5.27
C THR A 28 12.29 13.36 -3.93
N ILE A 29 11.73 12.15 -3.92
CA ILE A 29 11.72 11.28 -2.75
C ILE A 29 12.30 9.90 -3.08
N VAL A 30 12.81 9.22 -2.07
CA VAL A 30 13.25 7.82 -2.14
C VAL A 30 12.62 7.01 -1.03
N ILE A 31 12.28 5.75 -1.32
CA ILE A 31 11.73 4.83 -0.31
C ILE A 31 12.87 4.25 0.52
N THR A 32 12.78 4.42 1.84
CA THR A 32 13.85 4.07 2.79
C THR A 32 13.53 2.85 3.64
N GLN A 33 12.25 2.56 3.90
CA GLN A 33 11.78 1.38 4.64
C GLN A 33 10.53 0.81 3.99
N THR A 34 10.41 -0.53 3.99
CA THR A 34 9.22 -1.25 3.52
C THR A 34 8.83 -2.32 4.54
N LEU A 35 8.78 -3.60 4.15
CA LEU A 35 8.56 -4.73 5.06
C LEU A 35 9.68 -4.79 6.10
N ARG A 36 9.30 -4.97 7.35
CA ARG A 36 10.22 -5.09 8.50
C ARG A 36 10.07 -6.45 9.17
N THR A 37 11.17 -7.17 9.35
CA THR A 37 11.14 -8.47 10.03
C THR A 37 10.93 -8.32 11.53
N ARG A 38 10.69 -9.43 12.21
CA ARG A 38 10.60 -9.47 13.68
C ARG A 38 11.88 -8.97 14.33
N GLU A 39 13.02 -9.48 13.89
CA GLU A 39 14.34 -9.15 14.42
C GLU A 39 14.62 -7.65 14.27
N GLU A 40 14.29 -7.07 13.12
CA GLU A 40 14.44 -5.65 12.86
C GLU A 40 13.53 -4.81 13.79
N GLN A 41 12.27 -5.19 13.97
CA GLN A 41 11.34 -4.44 14.84
C GLN A 41 11.73 -4.55 16.32
N ASP A 42 12.12 -5.74 16.78
CA ASP A 42 12.57 -5.97 18.16
C ASP A 42 13.86 -5.17 18.44
N ALA A 43 14.79 -5.10 17.48
CA ALA A 43 16.00 -4.28 17.57
C ALA A 43 15.68 -2.77 17.65
N LEU A 44 14.74 -2.26 16.83
CA LEU A 44 14.30 -0.86 16.91
C LEU A 44 13.62 -0.55 18.24
N TYR A 45 12.81 -1.48 18.76
CA TYR A 45 12.16 -1.32 20.06
C TYR A 45 13.17 -1.31 21.22
N ALA A 46 14.27 -2.06 21.11
CA ALA A 46 15.34 -2.07 22.10
C ALA A 46 16.09 -0.72 22.22
N GLN A 47 16.16 0.08 21.15
CA GLN A 47 16.88 1.36 21.17
C GLN A 47 16.31 2.33 22.21
N GLY A 48 17.20 2.92 23.01
CA GLY A 48 16.85 3.81 24.12
C GLY A 48 16.19 3.10 25.31
N ARG A 49 16.13 1.77 25.30
CA ARG A 49 15.59 0.93 26.38
C ARG A 49 16.64 -0.05 26.88
N THR A 50 16.95 -1.06 26.07
CA THR A 50 17.93 -2.11 26.37
C THR A 50 19.15 -2.07 25.44
N ALA A 51 19.10 -1.24 24.39
CA ALA A 51 20.21 -0.92 23.51
C ALA A 51 20.42 0.60 23.45
N ALA A 52 21.65 1.03 23.17
CA ALA A 52 21.96 2.44 22.98
C ALA A 52 21.22 3.02 21.75
N GLY A 53 20.90 4.31 21.79
CA GLY A 53 20.22 5.02 20.71
C GLY A 53 19.00 5.81 21.18
N LYS A 54 18.38 6.55 20.27
CA LYS A 54 17.11 7.25 20.54
C LYS A 54 15.95 6.26 20.41
N ILE A 55 14.89 6.47 21.18
CA ILE A 55 13.64 5.73 20.97
C ILE A 55 13.07 6.16 19.61
N VAL A 56 12.99 5.23 18.66
CA VAL A 56 12.46 5.43 17.30
C VAL A 56 11.12 4.73 17.06
N THR A 57 10.69 3.89 18.00
CA THR A 57 9.38 3.23 17.95
C THR A 57 8.85 2.97 19.37
N ASN A 58 7.53 3.03 19.51
CA ASN A 58 6.81 2.72 20.75
C ASN A 58 6.18 1.32 20.75
N VAL A 59 6.25 0.59 19.63
CA VAL A 59 5.54 -0.69 19.45
C VAL A 59 6.52 -1.84 19.28
N ARG A 60 6.21 -2.99 19.89
CA ARG A 60 6.94 -4.26 19.69
C ARG A 60 6.42 -5.00 18.47
N TYR A 61 7.12 -6.01 17.99
CA TYR A 61 6.52 -6.97 17.06
C TYR A 61 5.28 -7.64 17.71
N PRO A 62 4.19 -7.91 16.96
CA PRO A 62 3.92 -7.56 15.56
C PRO A 62 3.12 -6.25 15.41
N TYR A 63 3.19 -5.32 16.36
CA TYR A 63 2.32 -4.13 16.40
C TYR A 63 2.77 -2.95 15.51
N SER A 64 3.73 -3.16 14.62
CA SER A 64 4.12 -2.18 13.60
C SER A 64 3.48 -2.54 12.26
N MET A 65 2.87 -1.57 11.58
CA MET A 65 2.31 -1.76 10.23
C MET A 65 3.36 -2.21 9.20
N HIS A 66 4.64 -1.86 9.41
CA HIS A 66 5.73 -2.37 8.58
C HIS A 66 5.88 -3.88 8.66
N CYS A 67 5.60 -4.49 9.82
CA CYS A 67 5.71 -5.95 9.97
C CYS A 67 4.66 -6.69 9.13
N TRP A 68 3.52 -6.05 8.88
CA TRP A 68 2.43 -6.59 8.06
C TRP A 68 2.55 -6.26 6.57
N GLY A 69 3.62 -5.59 6.13
CA GLY A 69 3.75 -5.10 4.75
C GLY A 69 2.74 -4.00 4.40
N LEU A 70 2.23 -3.29 5.40
CA LEU A 70 1.17 -2.29 5.28
C LEU A 70 1.66 -0.85 5.46
N ALA A 71 2.98 -0.64 5.58
CA ALA A 71 3.58 0.68 5.67
C ALA A 71 4.90 0.78 4.92
N PHE A 72 5.27 2.00 4.55
CA PHE A 72 6.57 2.35 4.01
C PHE A 72 7.01 3.72 4.54
N ASP A 73 8.32 3.93 4.58
CA ASP A 73 8.91 5.24 4.89
C ASP A 73 9.61 5.81 3.66
N PHE A 74 9.60 7.13 3.53
CA PHE A 74 10.32 7.85 2.49
C PHE A 74 11.29 8.89 3.08
N ALA A 75 12.22 9.34 2.25
CA ALA A 75 13.03 10.51 2.54
C ALA A 75 13.07 11.46 1.35
N VAL A 76 13.14 12.75 1.63
CA VAL A 76 13.29 13.79 0.61
C VAL A 76 14.74 13.84 0.15
N VAL A 77 14.95 14.08 -1.15
CA VAL A 77 16.27 14.20 -1.78
C VAL A 77 16.47 15.59 -2.35
N ILE A 78 17.57 16.25 -1.99
CA ILE A 78 17.98 17.57 -2.47
C ILE A 78 19.44 17.50 -2.90
N GLY A 79 19.75 17.95 -4.11
CA GLY A 79 21.12 17.89 -4.65
C GLY A 79 21.67 16.45 -4.70
N GLY A 80 20.80 15.46 -4.91
CA GLY A 80 21.17 14.04 -4.96
C GLY A 80 21.42 13.38 -3.59
N LYS A 81 21.24 14.10 -2.48
CA LYS A 81 21.43 13.57 -1.12
C LYS A 81 20.13 13.58 -0.32
N VAL A 82 19.96 12.57 0.54
CA VAL A 82 18.85 12.53 1.49
C VAL A 82 18.92 13.74 2.43
N ASN A 83 17.78 14.36 2.66
CA ASN A 83 17.60 15.48 3.58
C ASN A 83 16.46 15.16 4.56
N TRP A 84 16.75 15.21 5.85
CA TRP A 84 15.79 14.95 6.93
C TRP A 84 15.23 16.24 7.55
N ASP A 85 15.84 17.39 7.26
CA ASP A 85 15.58 18.66 7.96
C ASP A 85 14.53 19.52 7.26
N ARG A 86 14.26 19.26 5.97
CA ARG A 86 13.26 19.99 5.16
C ARG A 86 11.84 19.53 5.45
N LEU A 87 11.39 19.75 6.68
CA LEU A 87 10.08 19.34 7.19
C LEU A 87 8.92 19.87 6.34
N ASP A 88 9.07 21.04 5.73
CA ASP A 88 8.10 21.62 4.79
C ASP A 88 7.87 20.71 3.57
N LEU A 89 8.92 20.04 3.08
CA LEU A 89 8.81 19.11 1.96
C LEU A 89 8.17 17.79 2.41
N TYR A 90 8.47 17.31 3.62
CA TYR A 90 7.77 16.15 4.18
C TYR A 90 6.28 16.44 4.38
N ASP A 91 5.91 17.63 4.87
CA ASP A 91 4.52 18.03 5.05
C ASP A 91 3.77 18.11 3.71
N ARG A 92 4.43 18.65 2.66
CA ARG A 92 3.88 18.66 1.29
C ARG A 92 3.69 17.24 0.74
N VAL A 93 4.69 16.36 0.87
CA VAL A 93 4.57 14.96 0.46
C VAL A 93 3.49 14.24 1.26
N GLY A 94 3.37 14.55 2.56
CA GLY A 94 2.28 14.15 3.45
C GLY A 94 0.91 14.39 2.84
N GLN A 95 0.63 15.63 2.42
CA GLN A 95 -0.65 15.98 1.79
C GLN A 95 -0.85 15.26 0.44
N LEU A 96 0.21 15.08 -0.36
CA LEU A 96 0.12 14.31 -1.60
C LEU A 96 -0.20 12.83 -1.35
N GLY A 97 0.39 12.20 -0.33
CA GLY A 97 0.05 10.83 0.02
C GLY A 97 -1.38 10.69 0.51
N LYS A 98 -1.87 11.66 1.29
CA LYS A 98 -3.27 11.71 1.72
C LYS A 98 -4.25 11.85 0.56
N SER A 99 -3.92 12.64 -0.48
CA SER A 99 -4.79 12.74 -1.67
C SER A 99 -4.85 11.44 -2.48
N LEU A 100 -3.87 10.55 -2.33
CA LEU A 100 -3.88 9.17 -2.85
C LEU A 100 -4.60 8.17 -1.91
N GLY A 101 -5.12 8.63 -0.77
CA GLY A 101 -5.81 7.78 0.20
C GLY A 101 -4.89 7.04 1.16
N LEU A 102 -3.62 7.44 1.31
CA LEU A 102 -2.74 6.92 2.36
C LEU A 102 -3.02 7.62 3.70
N ARG A 103 -2.81 6.91 4.82
CA ARG A 103 -2.72 7.52 6.13
C ARG A 103 -1.26 7.94 6.38
N TRP A 104 -1.06 9.17 6.84
CA TRP A 104 0.26 9.77 7.01
C TRP A 104 0.67 9.88 8.47
N GLY A 105 1.90 9.48 8.81
CA GLY A 105 2.44 9.51 10.17
C GLY A 105 2.68 10.93 10.72
N GLY A 106 2.74 11.95 9.85
CA GLY A 106 2.80 13.35 10.30
C GLY A 106 1.54 13.83 11.03
N ASP A 107 0.40 13.15 10.83
CA ASP A 107 -0.87 13.43 11.51
C ASP A 107 -0.99 12.70 12.87
N PHE A 108 -0.01 11.87 13.26
CA PHE A 108 -0.06 11.16 14.54
C PHE A 108 -0.01 12.14 15.73
N THR A 109 -0.75 11.82 16.79
CA THR A 109 -0.84 12.66 18.01
C THR A 109 0.41 12.55 18.89
N THR A 110 1.08 11.41 18.87
CA THR A 110 2.33 11.14 19.59
C THR A 110 3.37 10.59 18.62
N LEU A 111 4.63 11.02 18.76
CA LEU A 111 5.72 10.68 17.84
C LEU A 111 5.34 10.91 16.37
N LYS A 112 5.20 12.19 15.98
CA LYS A 112 4.93 12.57 14.59
C LYS A 112 6.01 11.99 13.66
N ASP A 113 5.60 11.02 12.86
CA ASP A 113 6.47 10.25 11.99
C ASP A 113 6.26 10.71 10.54
N ARG A 114 6.83 11.87 10.20
CA ARG A 114 6.64 12.50 8.90
C ARG A 114 7.12 11.65 7.70
N PRO A 115 8.19 10.84 7.81
CA PRO A 115 8.58 9.88 6.78
C PRO A 115 7.55 8.78 6.51
N HIS A 116 6.59 8.54 7.40
CA HIS A 116 5.79 7.32 7.41
C HIS A 116 4.46 7.44 6.67
N PHE A 117 4.13 6.43 5.87
CA PHE A 117 2.79 6.19 5.35
C PHE A 117 2.33 4.74 5.58
N GLU A 118 1.03 4.59 5.82
CA GLU A 118 0.39 3.27 5.97
C GLU A 118 -0.93 3.18 5.20
N LEU A 119 -1.31 1.95 4.84
CA LEU A 119 -2.65 1.70 4.29
C LEU A 119 -3.71 1.88 5.38
N PRO A 120 -4.76 2.70 5.14
CA PRO A 120 -5.90 2.76 6.05
C PRO A 120 -6.76 1.49 5.96
N GLY A 121 -7.65 1.29 6.93
CA GLY A 121 -8.62 0.20 6.94
C GLY A 121 -8.13 -1.11 7.54
N TYR A 122 -6.88 -1.16 8.02
CA TYR A 122 -6.33 -2.29 8.74
C TYR A 122 -6.24 -2.00 10.24
N ASP A 123 -6.69 -2.95 11.04
CA ASP A 123 -6.52 -2.95 12.49
C ASP A 123 -5.60 -4.11 12.88
N ILE A 124 -4.53 -3.80 13.61
CA ILE A 124 -3.51 -4.79 13.95
C ILE A 124 -4.07 -5.90 14.86
N ASN A 125 -4.96 -5.57 15.80
CA ASN A 125 -5.52 -6.60 16.69
C ASN A 125 -6.40 -7.57 15.91
N ARG A 126 -7.17 -7.06 14.94
CA ARG A 126 -7.92 -7.90 14.00
C ARG A 126 -7.00 -8.75 13.13
N LEU A 127 -5.92 -8.18 12.60
CA LEU A 127 -4.94 -8.94 11.81
C LEU A 127 -4.32 -10.08 12.64
N ILE A 128 -3.97 -9.83 13.90
CA ILE A 128 -3.48 -10.86 14.83
C ILE A 128 -4.57 -11.91 15.08
N ALA A 129 -5.81 -11.50 15.31
CA ALA A 129 -6.91 -12.43 15.57
C ALA A 129 -7.17 -13.36 14.37
N GLU A 130 -7.16 -12.82 13.15
CA GLU A 130 -7.51 -13.50 11.92
C GLU A 130 -6.34 -14.34 11.35
N TYR A 131 -5.17 -13.72 11.16
CA TYR A 131 -4.03 -14.36 10.49
C TYR A 131 -3.00 -14.94 11.46
N LYS A 132 -3.06 -14.59 12.75
CA LYS A 132 -2.11 -14.97 13.81
C LYS A 132 -0.73 -14.34 13.69
N THR A 133 -0.13 -14.35 12.51
CA THR A 133 1.20 -13.78 12.27
C THR A 133 1.23 -12.93 10.99
N PRO A 134 2.12 -11.93 10.92
CA PRO A 134 2.32 -11.16 9.70
C PRO A 134 2.68 -12.01 8.48
N GLU A 135 3.47 -13.08 8.65
CA GLU A 135 3.90 -13.94 7.54
C GLU A 135 2.69 -14.67 6.91
N ARG A 136 1.73 -15.11 7.73
CA ARG A 136 0.48 -15.70 7.23
C ARG A 136 -0.39 -14.71 6.47
N PHE A 137 -0.40 -13.45 6.90
CA PHE A 137 -1.09 -12.38 6.19
C PHE A 137 -0.39 -12.03 4.87
N ILE A 138 0.93 -11.88 4.87
CA ILE A 138 1.73 -11.57 3.69
C ILE A 138 1.64 -12.68 2.65
N ALA A 139 1.54 -13.96 3.07
CA ALA A 139 1.29 -15.07 2.17
C ALA A 139 -0.04 -14.96 1.38
N THR A 140 -0.96 -14.08 1.80
CA THR A 140 -2.20 -13.78 1.04
C THR A 140 -1.99 -12.75 -0.06
N PHE A 141 -0.84 -12.08 -0.12
CA PHE A 141 -0.52 -11.11 -1.16
C PHE A 141 -0.33 -11.88 -2.47
N LYS A 142 -1.40 -12.02 -3.25
CA LYS A 142 -1.31 -12.61 -4.59
C LYS A 142 -0.57 -11.65 -5.51
N GLU A 143 0.53 -12.10 -6.09
CA GLU A 143 1.08 -11.48 -7.29
C GLU A 143 -0.01 -11.45 -8.37
N GLY A 144 -0.21 -10.29 -9.01
CA GLY A 144 -1.16 -10.15 -10.10
C GLY A 144 -2.63 -10.07 -9.72
N GLY A 145 -2.99 -9.95 -8.42
CA GLY A 145 -4.33 -9.51 -8.05
C GLY A 145 -4.62 -8.16 -8.70
N ALA A 146 -5.63 -8.07 -9.57
CA ALA A 146 -5.92 -6.85 -10.31
C ALA A 146 -6.27 -5.72 -9.34
N VAL A 147 -5.30 -4.83 -9.10
CA VAL A 147 -5.50 -3.59 -8.37
C VAL A 147 -5.56 -2.48 -9.40
N PHE A 148 -6.77 -1.99 -9.66
CA PHE A 148 -6.97 -0.86 -10.55
C PHE A 148 -6.72 0.44 -9.78
N TYR A 149 -5.67 1.16 -10.15
CA TYR A 149 -5.20 2.35 -9.43
C TYR A 149 -6.24 3.47 -9.29
N ASP A 150 -7.13 3.59 -10.27
CA ASP A 150 -8.15 4.62 -10.39
C ASP A 150 -9.50 4.22 -9.76
N LEU A 151 -9.57 3.04 -9.15
CA LEU A 151 -10.72 2.60 -8.38
C LEU A 151 -10.56 2.80 -6.87
N VAL A 152 -9.41 3.29 -6.40
CA VAL A 152 -9.19 3.54 -4.97
C VAL A 152 -10.23 4.54 -4.45
N ASN A 153 -11.05 4.14 -3.47
CA ASN A 153 -12.18 4.89 -2.92
C ASN A 153 -13.31 5.20 -3.93
N HIS A 154 -13.33 4.51 -5.07
CA HIS A 154 -14.43 4.59 -6.03
C HIS A 154 -15.53 3.61 -5.61
N TRP A 155 -16.81 3.98 -5.81
CA TRP A 155 -17.94 3.13 -5.43
C TRP A 155 -17.90 1.73 -6.08
N ALA A 156 -17.30 1.63 -7.28
CA ALA A 156 -17.16 0.39 -8.04
C ALA A 156 -15.93 -0.47 -7.67
N GLU A 157 -15.06 -0.04 -6.73
CA GLU A 157 -13.82 -0.74 -6.38
C GLU A 157 -14.07 -2.22 -6.05
N ARG A 158 -15.07 -2.47 -5.20
CA ARG A 158 -15.40 -3.82 -4.73
C ARG A 158 -15.87 -4.73 -5.87
N ASP A 159 -16.77 -4.22 -6.71
CA ASP A 159 -17.44 -5.04 -7.72
C ASP A 159 -16.50 -5.33 -8.89
N VAL A 160 -15.67 -4.37 -9.29
CA VAL A 160 -14.64 -4.58 -10.32
C VAL A 160 -13.58 -5.57 -9.85
N LYS A 161 -13.16 -5.47 -8.59
CA LYS A 161 -12.22 -6.45 -8.02
C LYS A 161 -12.80 -7.86 -8.05
N TRP A 162 -14.08 -8.01 -7.67
CA TRP A 162 -14.79 -9.30 -7.72
C TRP A 162 -14.82 -9.89 -9.12
N LEU A 163 -15.05 -9.05 -10.14
CA LEU A 163 -15.03 -9.45 -11.55
C LEU A 163 -13.62 -9.84 -12.01
N ALA A 164 -12.60 -9.11 -11.56
CA ALA A 164 -11.22 -9.39 -11.96
C ALA A 164 -10.66 -10.69 -11.36
N GLU A 165 -11.02 -11.00 -10.11
CA GLU A 165 -10.71 -12.28 -9.47
C GLU A 165 -11.29 -13.49 -10.20
N ARG A 166 -12.31 -13.29 -11.03
CA ARG A 166 -13.00 -14.30 -11.84
C ARG A 166 -12.57 -14.29 -13.31
N GLY A 167 -11.59 -13.46 -13.66
CA GLY A 167 -11.12 -13.29 -15.04
C GLY A 167 -12.11 -12.55 -15.95
N ILE A 168 -13.20 -11.99 -15.41
CA ILE A 168 -14.21 -11.27 -16.20
C ILE A 168 -13.66 -9.89 -16.58
N VAL A 169 -13.06 -9.18 -15.63
CA VAL A 169 -12.25 -7.99 -15.91
C VAL A 169 -10.78 -8.43 -15.98
N GLN A 170 -10.09 -8.05 -17.05
CA GLN A 170 -8.69 -8.41 -17.20
C GLN A 170 -7.80 -7.52 -16.32
N PRO A 171 -6.72 -8.05 -15.73
CA PRO A 171 -5.79 -7.24 -14.95
C PRO A 171 -5.18 -6.15 -15.83
N ALA A 172 -5.19 -4.92 -15.34
CA ALA A 172 -4.58 -3.76 -15.98
C ALA A 172 -4.11 -2.78 -14.91
N GLU A 173 -3.32 -1.78 -15.30
CA GLU A 173 -2.97 -0.66 -14.42
C GLU A 173 -4.28 0.09 -14.03
N ARG A 174 -5.00 0.63 -15.00
CA ARG A 174 -6.23 1.42 -14.75
C ARG A 174 -7.47 0.69 -15.23
N PHE A 175 -8.56 0.80 -14.49
CA PHE A 175 -9.88 0.33 -14.91
C PHE A 175 -10.58 1.32 -15.83
N ARG A 176 -10.30 2.62 -15.66
CA ARG A 176 -10.91 3.75 -16.36
C ARG A 176 -12.43 3.84 -16.14
N PRO A 177 -12.90 3.96 -14.88
CA PRO A 177 -14.33 3.88 -14.55
C PRO A 177 -15.21 4.96 -15.19
N ASN A 178 -14.61 6.08 -15.60
CA ASN A 178 -15.31 7.23 -16.16
C ASN A 178 -15.12 7.35 -17.68
N ASP A 179 -14.33 6.47 -18.30
CA ASP A 179 -14.13 6.49 -19.75
C ASP A 179 -15.32 5.79 -20.44
N PRO A 180 -15.68 6.21 -21.67
CA PRO A 180 -16.69 5.50 -22.45
C PRO A 180 -16.27 4.06 -22.75
N LEU A 181 -17.16 3.11 -22.48
CA LEU A 181 -16.96 1.70 -22.83
C LEU A 181 -17.25 1.48 -24.33
N THR A 182 -16.30 0.89 -25.06
CA THR A 182 -16.53 0.54 -26.47
C THR A 182 -17.42 -0.68 -26.61
N ARG A 183 -18.06 -0.84 -27.78
CA ARG A 183 -18.88 -2.03 -28.10
C ARG A 183 -18.09 -3.34 -27.98
N ALA A 184 -16.82 -3.33 -28.37
CA ALA A 184 -15.95 -4.50 -28.30
C ALA A 184 -15.62 -4.87 -26.85
N GLU A 185 -15.31 -3.89 -26.00
CA GLU A 185 -15.05 -4.12 -24.57
C GLU A 185 -16.29 -4.63 -23.85
N ALA A 186 -17.47 -4.05 -24.13
CA ALA A 186 -18.75 -4.52 -23.59
C ALA A 186 -19.04 -5.97 -24.00
N ALA A 187 -18.88 -6.31 -25.28
CA ALA A 187 -19.07 -7.68 -25.77
C ALA A 187 -18.10 -8.66 -25.10
N ALA A 188 -16.85 -8.27 -24.89
CA ALA A 188 -15.85 -9.09 -24.22
C ALA A 188 -16.18 -9.36 -22.74
N LEU A 189 -16.70 -8.34 -22.02
CA LEU A 189 -17.18 -8.52 -20.64
C LEU A 189 -18.35 -9.49 -20.55
N ILE A 190 -19.32 -9.37 -21.46
CA ILE A 190 -20.49 -10.27 -21.53
C ILE A 190 -20.03 -11.70 -21.83
N ALA A 191 -19.17 -11.89 -22.84
CA ALA A 191 -18.67 -13.21 -23.22
C ALA A 191 -18.00 -13.93 -22.04
N ARG A 192 -17.07 -13.26 -21.33
CA ARG A 192 -16.41 -13.85 -20.16
C ARG A 192 -17.34 -14.09 -18.99
N SER A 193 -18.38 -13.26 -18.82
CA SER A 193 -19.42 -13.48 -17.81
C SER A 193 -20.24 -14.74 -18.11
N ILE A 194 -20.61 -14.96 -19.38
CA ILE A 194 -21.31 -16.18 -19.81
C ILE A 194 -20.43 -17.40 -19.59
N GLU A 195 -19.16 -17.36 -19.99
CA GLU A 195 -18.21 -18.46 -19.78
C GLU A 195 -18.09 -18.83 -18.29
N TYR A 196 -17.98 -17.83 -17.41
CA TYR A 196 -17.93 -18.03 -15.97
C TYR A 196 -19.20 -18.72 -15.44
N ILE A 197 -20.38 -18.24 -15.82
CA ILE A 197 -21.67 -18.81 -15.40
C ILE A 197 -21.82 -20.25 -15.92
N MET A 198 -21.47 -20.50 -17.18
CA MET A 198 -21.51 -21.85 -17.77
C MET A 198 -20.55 -22.81 -17.06
N GLY A 199 -19.37 -22.32 -16.64
CA GLY A 199 -18.42 -23.09 -15.84
C GLY A 199 -18.99 -23.48 -14.47
N MET A 200 -19.71 -22.57 -13.82
CA MET A 200 -20.38 -22.86 -12.54
C MET A 200 -21.47 -23.92 -12.67
N ILE A 201 -22.30 -23.85 -13.72
CA ILE A 201 -23.40 -24.81 -13.96
C ILE A 201 -22.86 -26.23 -14.21
N LYS A 202 -21.72 -26.35 -14.90
CA LYS A 202 -21.11 -27.65 -15.19
C LYS A 202 -20.42 -28.31 -13.99
N ALA A 203 -20.13 -27.52 -12.94
CA ALA A 203 -19.44 -27.99 -11.74
C ALA A 203 -20.40 -28.44 -10.61
N THR A 204 -21.71 -28.25 -10.81
CA THR A 204 -22.82 -28.79 -9.99
C THR A 204 -23.39 -30.05 -10.58
#